data_AF-A0A346RYW9-F1
#
_entry.id   AF-A0A346RYW9-F1
#
_cell.length_a   1.000
_cell.length_b   1.000
_cell.length_c   1.000
_cell.angle_alpha   90.00
_cell.angle_beta   90.00
_cell.angle_gamma   90.00
#
_symmetry.space_group_name_H-M   'P 1'
#
loop_
_entity.id
_entity.type
_entity.pdbx_description
1 polymer ?
#
loop_
_entity_poly.entity_id
_entity_poly.type
_entity_poly.pdbx_seq_one_letter_code
_entity_poly.pdbx_strand_id
1 'polypeptide(L)' 'MNPVFIVDGQELVMATQYMAAVPEGELRFGAGSLAEQQDEISSALDMLFLGF' A
#
# COMPACT_ATOMS: atom_id res chain seq x y z
N MET A 1 -5.39 8.13 -6.51
CA MET A 1 -6.49 7.14 -6.36
C MET A 1 -6.05 6.07 -5.39
N ASN A 2 -6.94 5.18 -4.92
CA ASN A 2 -6.58 4.07 -4.02
C ASN A 2 -6.38 2.79 -4.85
N PRO A 3 -5.13 2.29 -4.98
CA PRO A 3 -4.82 1.07 -5.71
C PRO A 3 -5.52 -0.16 -5.15
N VAL A 4 -5.74 -1.16 -6.00
CA VAL A 4 -6.26 -2.47 -5.60
C VAL A 4 -5.22 -3.54 -5.93
N PHE A 5 -4.87 -4.35 -4.95
CA PHE A 5 -3.86 -5.39 -5.07
C PHE A 5 -4.45 -6.77 -4.76
N ILE A 6 -3.87 -7.80 -5.37
CA ILE A 6 -4.12 -9.19 -4.99
C ILE A 6 -3.05 -9.61 -3.98
N VAL A 7 -3.45 -9.92 -2.76
CA VAL A 7 -2.58 -10.47 -1.71
C VAL A 7 -3.21 -11.76 -1.22
N ASP A 8 -2.47 -12.87 -1.25
CA ASP A 8 -2.98 -14.20 -0.91
C ASP A 8 -4.28 -14.60 -1.62
N GLY A 9 -4.45 -14.13 -2.88
CA GLY A 9 -5.64 -14.40 -3.69
C GLY A 9 -6.86 -13.55 -3.33
N GLN A 10 -6.71 -12.55 -2.44
CA GLN A 10 -7.77 -11.62 -2.06
C GLN A 10 -7.53 -10.23 -2.64
N GLU A 11 -8.57 -9.61 -3.18
CA GLU A 11 -8.55 -8.19 -3.55
C GLU A 11 -8.58 -7.30 -2.32
N LEU A 12 -7.53 -6.50 -2.16
CA LEU A 12 -7.39 -5.54 -1.07
C LEU A 12 -7.14 -4.14 -1.64
N VAL A 13 -7.79 -3.14 -1.05
CA VAL A 13 -7.58 -1.74 -1.40
C VAL A 13 -6.48 -1.16 -0.52
N MET A 14 -5.47 -0.53 -1.11
CA MET A 14 -4.50 0.25 -0.37
C MET A 14 -5.15 1.57 0.05
N ALA A 15 -5.45 1.69 1.34
CA ALA A 15 -6.05 2.90 1.90
C ALA A 15 -4.96 3.92 2.24
N THR A 16 -4.34 4.50 1.19
CA THR A 16 -3.19 5.42 1.27
C THR A 16 -3.40 6.54 2.28
N GLN A 17 -4.61 7.10 2.36
CA GLN A 17 -4.96 8.18 3.28
C GLN A 17 -4.94 7.80 4.77
N TYR A 18 -4.91 6.50 5.09
CA TYR A 18 -4.77 5.99 6.46
C TYR A 18 -3.35 5.51 6.77
N MET A 19 -2.36 5.87 5.95
CA MET A 19 -0.97 5.55 6.22
C MET A 19 -0.54 6.11 7.59
N ALA A 20 0.09 5.26 8.39
CA ALA A 20 0.60 5.60 9.70
C ALA A 20 1.89 4.83 9.99
N ALA A 21 2.73 5.38 10.88
CA ALA A 21 3.84 4.63 11.44
C ALA A 21 3.31 3.62 12.48
N VAL A 22 3.86 2.40 12.46
CA VAL A 22 3.53 1.33 13.43
C VAL A 22 4.81 0.80 14.08
N PRO A 23 4.77 0.34 15.35
CA PRO A 23 5.88 -0.37 15.97
C PRO A 23 6.22 -1.67 15.24
N GLU A 24 7.52 -2.01 15.17
CA GLU A 24 7.98 -3.24 14.51
C GLU A 24 7.31 -4.50 15.10
N GLY A 25 7.08 -4.54 16.41
CA GLY A 25 6.43 -5.67 17.09
C GLY A 25 4.97 -5.91 16.70
N GLU A 26 4.31 -4.97 16.00
CA GLU A 26 2.97 -5.18 15.44
C GLU A 26 3.00 -5.93 14.09
N LEU A 27 4.14 -5.91 13.39
CA LEU A 27 4.35 -6.63 12.13
C LEU A 27 4.60 -8.12 12.43
N ARG A 28 3.64 -8.97 12.08
CA ARG A 28 3.66 -10.40 12.46
C ARG A 28 4.44 -11.28 11.50
N PHE A 29 4.11 -11.21 10.21
CA PHE A 29 4.73 -12.01 9.15
C PHE A 29 4.62 -11.27 7.82
N GLY A 30 5.54 -11.56 6.89
CA GLY A 30 5.48 -11.03 5.52
C GLY A 30 4.54 -11.88 4.66
N ALA A 31 3.47 -11.28 4.14
CA ALA A 31 2.50 -11.95 3.26
C ALA A 31 2.95 -12.06 1.80
N GLY A 32 4.01 -11.33 1.40
CA GLY A 32 4.50 -11.32 0.02
C GLY A 32 5.22 -10.01 -0.31
N SER A 33 5.34 -9.73 -1.61
CA SER A 33 5.97 -8.52 -2.13
C SER A 33 5.05 -7.83 -3.13
N LEU A 34 4.92 -6.51 -3.00
CA LEU A 34 4.27 -5.62 -3.99
C LEU A 34 5.31 -4.79 -4.76
N ALA A 35 6.56 -5.25 -4.82
CA ALA A 35 7.65 -4.49 -5.44
C ALA A 35 7.40 -4.20 -6.94
N GLU A 36 6.73 -5.10 -7.66
CA GLU A 36 6.39 -4.89 -9.08
C GLU A 36 5.32 -3.80 -9.28
N GLN A 37 4.56 -3.48 -8.23
CA GLN A 37 3.53 -2.44 -8.23
C GLN A 37 4.04 -1.11 -7.66
N GLN A 38 5.38 -0.93 -7.57
CA GLN A 38 6.00 0.28 -7.04
C GLN A 38 5.47 1.56 -7.69
N ASP A 39 5.28 1.56 -9.01
CA ASP A 39 4.78 2.71 -9.75
C ASP A 39 3.37 3.12 -9.29
N GLU A 40 2.49 2.14 -9.07
CA GLU A 40 1.12 2.36 -8.63
C GLU A 40 1.06 2.86 -7.18
N ILE A 41 1.93 2.32 -6.31
CA ILE A 41 2.09 2.77 -4.93
C ILE A 41 2.59 4.22 -4.91
N SER A 42 3.62 4.55 -5.71
CA SER A 42 4.21 5.89 -5.75
C SER A 42 3.21 6.91 -6.27
N SER A 43 2.47 6.60 -7.35
CA SER A 43 1.43 7.47 -7.87
C SER A 43 0.31 7.74 -6.85
N ALA A 44 -0.08 6.75 -6.04
CA ALA A 44 -1.06 6.96 -4.99
C ALA A 44 -0.56 7.91 -3.89
N LEU A 45 0.73 7.88 -3.57
CA LEU A 45 1.37 8.80 -2.62
C LEU A 45 1.50 10.20 -3.20
N ASP A 46 1.90 10.32 -4.45
CA ASP A 46 1.95 11.61 -5.16
C ASP A 46 0.56 12.25 -5.20
N MET A 47 -0.49 11.47 -5.46
CA MET A 47 -1.87 11.97 -5.37
C MET A 47 -2.24 12.42 -3.94
N LEU A 48 -1.80 11.69 -2.90
CA LEU A 48 -2.12 12.04 -1.52
C LEU A 48 -1.42 13.33 -1.07
N PHE A 49 -0.16 13.52 -1.45
CA PHE A 49 0.68 14.62 -0.97
C PHE A 49 0.69 15.83 -1.91
N LEU A 50 0.63 15.60 -3.22
CA LEU A 50 0.82 16.59 -4.27
C LEU A 50 -0.44 16.83 -5.10
N GLY A 51 -1.36 15.85 -5.15
CA GLY A 51 -2.70 16.01 -5.72
C GLY A 51 -2.83 15.74 -7.22
N PHE A 52 -1.88 15.04 -7.85
CA PHE A 52 -1.87 14.77 -9.29
C PHE A 52 -1.39 13.36 -9.64
#